data_AF-A0A969G173-F1
#
_entry.id   AF-A0A969G173-F1
#
_cell.length_a   1.000
_cell.length_b   1.000
_cell.length_c   1.000
_cell.angle_alpha   90.00
_cell.angle_beta   90.00
_cell.angle_gamma   90.00
#
_symmetry.space_group_name_H-M   'P 1'
#
loop_
_entity.id
_entity.type
_entity.pdbx_description
1 polymer ?
#
loop_
_entity_poly.entity_id
_entity_poly.type
_entity_poly.pdbx_seq_one_letter_code
_entity_poly.pdbx_strand_id
1 'polypeptide(L)'
;HAHHHNLGTGQGFLWEFRNYVLGTSPVLIPAFFISIEAGIAWSIGIISYAAFAAYAHQLQHDTPIKCVWMSIPVHYVHHKYNQWYHNYGIGVDWWDRLFGTYQETEWIEAQELSQSEATMLTIKWY
;
A
#
# COMPACT_ATOMS: atom_id res chain seq x y z
N HIS A 1 2.57 -10.64 7.03
CA HIS A 1 1.97 -11.02 5.73
C HIS A 1 1.04 -12.22 5.85
N ALA A 2 1.47 -13.46 6.13
CA ALA A 2 0.55 -14.61 6.24
C ALA A 2 -0.63 -14.40 7.21
N HIS A 3 -0.38 -13.87 8.41
CA HIS A 3 -1.44 -13.53 9.36
C HIS A 3 -2.41 -12.45 8.84
N HIS A 4 -1.88 -11.47 8.11
CA HIS A 4 -2.64 -10.39 7.45
C HIS A 4 -3.60 -10.96 6.38
N HIS A 5 -3.13 -11.93 5.60
CA HIS A 5 -3.97 -12.65 4.64
C HIS A 5 -5.06 -13.50 5.30
N ASN A 6 -4.75 -14.16 6.41
CA ASN A 6 -5.74 -14.99 7.11
C ASN A 6 -6.89 -14.17 7.67
N LEU A 7 -6.65 -12.92 8.09
CA LEU A 7 -7.67 -12.06 8.66
C LEU A 7 -8.27 -11.06 7.67
N GLY A 8 -7.60 -10.78 6.55
CA GLY A 8 -8.03 -9.77 5.57
C GLY A 8 -8.14 -8.35 6.15
N THR A 9 -7.37 -8.02 7.18
CA THR A 9 -7.46 -6.74 7.90
C THR A 9 -6.09 -6.10 8.06
N GLY A 10 -6.01 -4.79 7.85
CA GLY A 10 -4.80 -4.00 8.10
C GLY A 10 -4.54 -3.73 9.59
N GLN A 11 -3.26 -3.55 9.95
CA GLN A 11 -2.85 -3.24 11.33
C GLN A 11 -3.12 -1.80 11.72
N GLY A 12 -3.57 -0.94 10.80
CA GLY A 12 -3.65 0.49 10.97
C GLY A 12 -2.41 1.20 10.45
N PHE A 13 -2.60 2.42 9.95
CA PHE A 13 -1.55 3.20 9.29
C PHE A 13 -0.26 3.29 10.10
N LEU A 14 -0.32 3.65 11.39
CA LEU A 14 0.86 3.90 12.21
C LEU A 14 1.70 2.63 12.43
N TRP A 15 1.04 1.47 12.60
CA TRP A 15 1.74 0.20 12.78
C TRP A 15 2.37 -0.29 11.49
N GLU A 16 1.64 -0.22 10.37
CA GLU A 16 2.19 -0.55 9.05
C GLU A 16 3.39 0.36 8.72
N PHE A 17 3.25 1.68 8.91
CA PHE A 17 4.31 2.65 8.66
C PHE A 17 5.56 2.35 9.50
N ARG A 18 5.39 2.12 10.81
CA ARG A 18 6.50 1.73 11.70
C ARG A 18 7.19 0.47 11.20
N ASN A 19 6.43 -0.56 10.84
CA ASN A 19 6.98 -1.82 10.36
C ASN A 19 7.77 -1.62 9.06
N TYR A 20 7.27 -0.77 8.16
CA TYR A 20 7.93 -0.50 6.88
C TYR A 20 9.23 0.27 7.07
N VAL A 21 9.25 1.31 7.92
CA VAL A 21 10.47 2.07 8.26
C VAL A 21 11.51 1.16 8.93
N LEU A 22 11.09 0.32 9.88
CA LEU A 22 12.02 -0.60 10.55
C LEU A 22 12.57 -1.65 9.57
N GLY A 23 11.71 -2.24 8.73
CA GLY A 23 12.11 -3.24 7.74
C GLY A 23 13.01 -2.68 6.64
N THR A 24 12.85 -1.40 6.29
CA THR A 24 13.68 -0.72 5.28
C THR A 24 14.91 -0.03 5.88
N SER A 25 15.08 -0.01 7.20
CA SER A 25 16.17 0.71 7.86
C SER A 25 17.59 0.39 7.36
N PRO A 26 17.95 -0.85 6.96
CA PRO A 26 19.27 -1.11 6.39
C PRO A 26 19.52 -0.38 5.06
N VAL A 27 18.45 -0.09 4.31
CA VAL A 27 18.51 0.56 2.99
C VAL A 27 18.62 2.09 3.12
N LEU A 28 18.50 2.67 4.32
CA LEU A 28 18.68 4.11 4.53
C LEU A 28 20.15 4.55 4.44
N ILE A 29 21.09 3.65 4.73
CA ILE A 29 22.52 3.95 4.92
C ILE A 29 23.30 4.17 3.60
N PRO A 30 23.11 3.39 2.51
CA PRO A 30 24.02 3.41 1.36
C PRO A 30 24.30 4.78 0.75
N ALA A 31 23.30 5.66 0.66
CA ALA A 31 23.46 6.98 0.05
C ALA A 31 24.35 7.94 0.88
N PHE A 32 24.53 7.70 2.19
CA PHE A 32 25.47 8.48 3.02
C PHE A 32 26.94 8.24 2.65
N PHE A 33 27.27 7.14 1.97
CA PHE A 33 28.61 6.90 1.44
C PHE A 33 28.92 7.77 0.21
N ILE A 34 27.90 8.38 -0.41
CA ILE A 34 28.07 9.32 -1.53
C ILE A 34 28.26 10.74 -0.99
N SER A 35 27.30 11.25 -0.21
CA SER A 35 27.40 12.50 0.54
C SER A 35 26.33 12.57 1.63
N ILE A 36 26.46 13.52 2.56
CA ILE A 36 25.45 13.74 3.61
C ILE A 36 24.12 14.17 2.98
N GLU A 37 24.16 15.08 2.01
CA GLU A 37 22.98 15.60 1.31
C GLU A 37 22.26 14.46 0.56
N ALA A 38 23.02 13.60 -0.12
CA ALA A 38 22.46 12.42 -0.80
C ALA A 38 21.81 11.47 0.20
N GLY A 39 22.46 11.20 1.33
CA GLY A 39 21.92 10.37 2.42
C GLY A 39 20.61 10.92 3.00
N ILE A 40 20.54 12.24 3.24
CA ILE A 40 19.34 12.91 3.73
C ILE A 40 18.21 12.82 2.70
N ALA A 41 18.47 13.20 1.44
CA ALA A 41 17.46 13.18 0.38
C ALA A 41 16.90 11.77 0.14
N TRP A 42 17.80 10.77 0.11
CA TRP A 42 17.46 9.35 -0.01
C TRP A 42 16.57 8.87 1.15
N SER A 43 16.96 9.20 2.39
CA SER A 43 16.22 8.80 3.58
C SER A 43 14.83 9.42 3.62
N ILE A 44 14.71 10.70 3.26
CA ILE A 44 13.41 11.39 3.14
C ILE A 44 12.55 10.67 2.11
N GLY A 45 13.10 10.36 0.93
CA GLY A 45 12.37 9.63 -0.12
C GLY A 45 11.84 8.27 0.35
N ILE A 46 12.67 7.46 1.01
CA ILE A 46 12.27 6.16 1.56
C ILE A 46 11.18 6.32 2.61
N ILE A 47 11.35 7.24 3.56
CA ILE A 47 10.38 7.44 4.66
C ILE A 47 9.05 7.97 4.10
N SER A 48 9.09 8.94 3.17
CA SER A 48 7.89 9.45 2.50
C SER A 48 7.17 8.36 1.72
N TYR A 49 7.89 7.51 0.99
CA TYR A 49 7.28 6.40 0.28
C TYR A 49 6.73 5.34 1.23
N ALA A 50 7.41 5.03 2.34
CA ALA A 50 6.90 4.13 3.37
C ALA A 50 5.60 4.65 3.98
N ALA A 51 5.49 5.95 4.25
CA ALA A 51 4.26 6.58 4.70
C ALA A 51 3.15 6.45 3.65
N PHE A 52 3.43 6.78 2.38
CA PHE A 52 2.47 6.62 1.29
C PHE A 52 2.00 5.16 1.15
N ALA A 53 2.92 4.19 1.19
CA ALA A 53 2.62 2.78 1.06
C ALA A 53 1.74 2.28 2.22
N ALA A 54 2.06 2.64 3.46
CA ALA A 54 1.25 2.27 4.63
C ALA A 54 -0.15 2.89 4.57
N TYR A 55 -0.25 4.15 4.11
CA TYR A 55 -1.53 4.82 3.89
C TYR A 55 -2.36 4.12 2.82
N ALA A 56 -1.77 3.87 1.64
CA ALA A 56 -2.43 3.20 0.53
C ALA A 56 -2.84 1.76 0.88
N HIS A 57 -2.02 1.05 1.66
CA HIS A 57 -2.34 -0.28 2.17
C HIS A 57 -3.62 -0.24 3.00
N GLN A 58 -3.65 0.64 4.01
CA GLN A 58 -4.78 0.73 4.92
C GLN A 58 -6.05 1.28 4.24
N LEU A 59 -5.89 2.27 3.35
CA LEU A 59 -7.01 2.80 2.58
C LEU A 59 -7.67 1.74 1.70
N GLN A 60 -6.89 0.81 1.14
CA GLN A 60 -7.44 -0.30 0.37
C GLN A 60 -8.21 -1.31 1.22
N HIS A 61 -7.87 -1.50 2.50
CA HIS A 61 -8.69 -2.31 3.40
C HIS A 61 -10.00 -1.63 3.77
N ASP A 62 -9.95 -0.34 4.06
CA ASP A 62 -11.09 0.36 4.67
C ASP A 62 -12.02 0.99 3.63
N THR A 63 -11.47 1.69 2.64
CA THR A 63 -12.23 2.47 1.65
C THR A 63 -11.60 2.40 0.25
N PRO A 64 -11.55 1.22 -0.39
CA PRO A 64 -10.86 0.99 -1.67
C PRO A 64 -11.29 1.91 -2.83
N ILE A 65 -12.54 2.40 -2.84
CA ILE A 65 -13.03 3.35 -3.86
C ILE A 65 -12.35 4.71 -3.83
N LYS A 66 -11.61 5.04 -2.77
CA LYS A 66 -10.87 6.29 -2.66
C LYS A 66 -9.45 6.19 -3.21
N CYS A 67 -9.02 5.00 -3.67
CA CYS A 67 -7.74 4.79 -4.36
C CYS A 67 -7.78 5.26 -5.82
N VAL A 68 -8.15 6.53 -6.04
CA VAL A 68 -8.45 7.11 -7.37
C VAL A 68 -7.24 7.20 -8.31
N TRP A 69 -6.02 7.00 -7.79
CA TRP A 69 -4.79 7.05 -8.59
C TRP A 69 -4.42 5.69 -9.20
N MET A 70 -5.16 4.63 -8.89
CA MET A 70 -5.02 3.32 -9.50
C MET A 70 -6.29 2.95 -10.25
N SER A 71 -6.12 2.22 -11.36
CA SER A 71 -7.24 1.67 -12.15
C SER A 71 -8.15 0.76 -11.33
N ILE A 72 -7.52 -0.10 -10.51
CA ILE A 72 -8.16 -0.93 -9.50
C ILE A 72 -7.34 -0.81 -8.20
N PRO A 73 -7.95 -0.90 -7.02
CA PRO A 73 -7.25 -1.02 -5.75
C PRO A 73 -6.67 -2.42 -5.63
N VAL A 74 -5.51 -2.63 -6.25
CA VAL A 74 -4.86 -3.94 -6.44
C VAL A 74 -4.75 -4.77 -5.15
N HIS A 75 -4.38 -4.16 -4.02
CA HIS A 75 -4.27 -4.86 -2.74
C HIS A 75 -5.63 -5.31 -2.20
N TYR A 76 -6.68 -4.49 -2.40
CA TYR A 76 -8.04 -4.85 -2.02
C TYR A 76 -8.53 -6.04 -2.84
N VAL A 77 -8.39 -5.96 -4.17
CA VAL A 77 -8.80 -7.01 -5.12
C VAL A 77 -8.03 -8.31 -4.84
N HIS A 78 -6.73 -8.19 -4.52
CA HIS A 78 -5.90 -9.32 -4.14
C HIS A 78 -6.50 -10.13 -2.99
N HIS A 79 -7.00 -9.46 -1.94
CA HIS A 79 -7.67 -10.13 -0.83
C HIS A 79 -9.08 -10.59 -1.19
N LYS A 80 -9.91 -9.70 -1.77
CA LYS A 80 -11.32 -9.98 -2.06
C LYS A 80 -11.50 -11.23 -2.93
N TYR A 81 -10.63 -11.40 -3.92
CA TYR A 81 -10.72 -12.49 -4.89
C TYR A 81 -9.61 -13.54 -4.76
N ASN A 82 -8.89 -13.58 -3.63
CA ASN A 82 -7.84 -14.56 -3.36
C ASN A 82 -6.77 -14.65 -4.48
N GLN A 83 -6.32 -13.51 -5.00
CA GLN A 83 -5.37 -13.47 -6.11
C GLN A 83 -3.92 -13.65 -5.62
N TRP A 84 -3.62 -14.77 -4.96
CA TRP A 84 -2.31 -15.08 -4.36
C TRP A 84 -1.11 -14.93 -5.31
N TYR A 85 -1.35 -14.96 -6.62
CA TYR A 85 -0.34 -14.86 -7.68
C TYR A 85 -0.37 -13.57 -8.50
N HIS A 86 -1.22 -12.60 -8.15
CA HIS A 86 -1.42 -11.37 -8.91
C HIS A 86 -1.66 -10.16 -8.00
N ASN A 87 -1.55 -8.95 -8.55
CA ASN A 87 -1.89 -7.69 -7.90
C ASN A 87 -1.19 -7.50 -6.53
N TYR A 88 0.13 -7.66 -6.51
CA TYR A 88 0.96 -7.56 -5.31
C TYR A 88 1.18 -6.12 -4.85
N GLY A 89 0.95 -5.15 -5.74
CA GLY A 89 1.12 -3.74 -5.49
C GLY A 89 0.32 -3.26 -4.30
N ILE A 90 0.91 -2.32 -3.56
CA ILE A 90 0.27 -1.68 -2.42
C ILE A 90 -0.04 -0.22 -2.79
N GLY A 91 1.00 0.58 -3.04
CA GLY A 91 0.84 2.00 -3.35
C GLY A 91 0.47 2.29 -4.80
N VAL A 92 0.88 1.44 -5.74
CA VAL A 92 0.72 1.62 -7.19
C VAL A 92 0.61 0.27 -7.90
N ASP A 93 0.01 0.24 -9.08
CA ASP A 93 -0.14 -0.95 -9.92
C ASP A 93 0.95 -1.08 -11.02
N TRP A 94 1.86 -0.10 -11.12
CA TRP A 94 2.86 -0.04 -12.20
C TRP A 94 3.81 -1.23 -12.19
N TRP A 95 4.22 -1.68 -11.00
CA TRP A 95 5.10 -2.83 -10.86
C TRP A 95 4.41 -4.12 -11.26
N ASP A 96 3.14 -4.29 -10.93
CA ASP A 96 2.37 -5.44 -11.38
C ASP A 96 2.25 -5.49 -12.90
N ARG A 97 2.05 -4.33 -13.54
CA ARG A 97 2.01 -4.23 -15.00
C ARG A 97 3.37 -4.54 -15.62
N LEU A 98 4.45 -4.01 -15.04
CA LEU A 98 5.81 -4.22 -15.54
C LEU A 98 6.25 -5.69 -15.44
N PHE A 99 5.93 -6.34 -14.33
CA PHE A 99 6.34 -7.72 -14.06
C PHE A 99 5.30 -8.77 -14.45
N GLY A 100 4.18 -8.36 -15.08
CA GLY A 100 3.16 -9.27 -15.61
C GLY A 100 2.30 -9.94 -14.54
N THR A 101 2.17 -9.34 -13.36
CA THR A 101 1.33 -9.83 -12.25
C THR A 101 0.03 -9.02 -12.11
N TYR A 102 -0.22 -8.04 -12.98
CA TYR A 102 -1.47 -7.29 -12.98
C TYR A 102 -2.61 -8.12 -13.54
N GLN A 103 -3.68 -8.29 -12.77
CA GLN A 103 -4.89 -8.98 -13.18
C GLN A 103 -6.09 -8.05 -13.01
N GLU A 104 -6.66 -7.61 -14.13
CA GLU A 104 -7.88 -6.83 -14.13
C GLU A 104 -9.07 -7.66 -13.59
N THR A 105 -9.93 -7.05 -12.80
CA THR A 105 -11.11 -7.70 -12.21
C THR A 105 -12.16 -6.65 -11.94
N GLU A 106 -13.39 -6.89 -12.40
CA GLU A 106 -14.56 -6.10 -12.01
C GLU A 106 -14.77 -6.26 -10.51
N TRP A 107 -14.60 -5.16 -9.76
CA TRP A 107 -14.48 -5.23 -8.30
C TRP A 107 -15.50 -4.38 -7.53
N ILE A 108 -16.15 -3.43 -8.22
CA ILE A 108 -17.13 -2.52 -7.63
C ILE A 108 -18.49 -3.21 -7.57
N GLU A 109 -19.00 -3.39 -6.37
CA GLU A 109 -20.34 -3.91 -6.09
C GLU A 109 -21.09 -2.93 -5.16
N ALA A 110 -22.30 -3.30 -4.73
CA ALA A 110 -23.13 -2.46 -3.87
C ALA A 110 -22.44 -2.08 -2.55
N GLN A 111 -21.59 -2.96 -2.02
CA GLN A 111 -20.83 -2.73 -0.79
C GLN A 111 -19.86 -1.56 -0.95
N GLU A 112 -19.04 -1.55 -2.00
CA GLU A 112 -18.04 -0.52 -2.25
C GLU A 112 -18.72 0.82 -2.58
N LEU A 113 -19.82 0.79 -3.35
CA LEU A 113 -20.61 1.98 -3.66
C LEU A 113 -21.23 2.63 -2.41
N SER A 114 -21.54 1.85 -1.38
CA SER A 114 -22.04 2.38 -0.10
C SER A 114 -21.03 3.27 0.63
N GLN A 115 -19.74 3.17 0.28
CA GLN A 115 -18.66 3.98 0.85
C GLN A 115 -18.44 5.31 0.12
N SER A 116 -19.30 5.67 -0.85
CA SER A 116 -19.17 6.87 -1.68
C SER A 116 -18.99 8.17 -0.89
N GLU A 117 -19.64 8.31 0.26
CA GLU A 117 -19.54 9.48 1.15
C GLU A 117 -18.31 9.44 2.08
N ALA A 118 -17.57 8.32 2.16
CA ALA A 118 -16.38 8.22 2.99
C ALA A 118 -15.26 9.13 2.49
N THR A 119 -14.36 9.53 3.38
CA THR A 119 -13.23 10.38 3.04
C THR A 119 -11.96 9.55 2.88
N MET A 120 -10.94 10.13 2.24
CA MET A 120 -9.58 9.58 2.20
C MET A 120 -8.93 9.43 3.59
N LEU A 121 -9.49 10.05 4.64
CA LEU A 121 -9.01 9.95 6.02
C LEU A 121 -9.79 8.92 6.84
N THR A 122 -10.83 8.31 6.24
CA THR A 122 -11.64 7.26 6.86
C THR A 122 -10.87 5.94 6.78
N ILE A 123 -9.80 5.87 7.57
CA ILE A 123 -8.93 4.70 7.70
C ILE A 123 -8.70 4.38 9.17
N LYS A 124 -8.32 3.15 9.46
CA LYS A 124 -7.79 2.74 10.76
C LYS A 124 -6.39 3.36 10.94
N TRP A 125 -6.24 4.24 11.93
CA TRP A 125 -4.96 4.91 12.17
C TRP A 125 -3.99 4.08 13.03
N TYR A 126 -4.49 3.18 13.89
CA TYR A 126 -3.71 2.37 14.84
C TYR A 126 -4.39 1.03 15.13
#